data_AF-A0A948F963-F1
#
_entry.id   AF-A0A948F963-F1
#
_cell.length_a   1.000
_cell.length_b   1.000
_cell.length_c   1.000
_cell.angle_alpha   90.00
_cell.angle_beta   90.00
_cell.angle_gamma   90.00
#
_symmetry.space_group_name_H-M   'P 1'
#
loop_
_entity.id
_entity.type
_entity.pdbx_description
1 polymer ?
#
loop_
_entity_poly.entity_id
_entity_poly.type
_entity_poly.pdbx_seq_one_letter_code
_entity_poly.pdbx_strand_id
1 'polypeptide(L)'
;MEEQIAQPAEQEIYGPRSMSFYTLVKKTFAGFFGGVAGTAVMVMIFLATSSILQPVLGGVSEVSPEEISPLFIVVLLGMVFATTLVSSMVGTLLLSYTERDRYTRISTTMGQVFIMNIVIFAFVLPVYLMTSSTNLQLTAYTAGIQVILGATASALVLELIHDAKYPILAVYNTILAILVSTTISFFLFYITGNATILLFIALPMIWGLIGFFQAAVAMFYYWVFQTWGTDYLATATEMGTDYGIQDETEEEEEEKHEDVEGGDFLNQ
;
A
#
# COMPACT_ATOMS: atom_id res chain seq x y z
N MET A 1 13.42 -46.44 -16.68
CA MET A 1 12.02 -46.01 -16.49
C MET A 1 11.98 -45.32 -15.15
N GLU A 2 12.17 -44.00 -15.17
CA GLU A 2 11.98 -43.18 -13.98
C GLU A 2 10.49 -42.82 -13.93
N GLU A 3 9.81 -43.27 -12.87
CA GLU A 3 8.45 -42.84 -12.56
C GLU A 3 8.48 -41.32 -12.35
N GLN A 4 7.96 -40.57 -13.32
CA GLN A 4 7.50 -39.20 -13.10
C GLN A 4 6.37 -39.28 -12.08
N ILE A 5 6.71 -39.01 -10.82
CA ILE A 5 5.73 -38.74 -9.77
C ILE A 5 5.02 -37.46 -10.19
N ALA A 6 3.84 -37.62 -10.80
CA ALA A 6 2.93 -36.53 -11.07
C ALA A 6 2.65 -35.82 -9.74
N GLN A 7 3.13 -34.58 -9.62
CA GLN A 7 2.75 -33.72 -8.52
C GLN A 7 1.23 -33.56 -8.59
N PRO A 8 0.49 -33.79 -7.49
CA PRO A 8 -0.95 -33.57 -7.49
C PRO A 8 -1.18 -32.10 -7.82
N ALA A 9 -2.00 -31.84 -8.85
CA ALA A 9 -2.46 -30.52 -9.18
C ALA A 9 -3.00 -29.87 -7.90
N GLU A 10 -2.40 -28.76 -7.46
CA GLU A 10 -2.93 -27.95 -6.38
C GLU A 10 -4.38 -27.64 -6.75
N GLN A 11 -5.33 -28.19 -5.98
CA GLN A 11 -6.72 -27.80 -6.08
C GLN A 11 -6.74 -26.30 -5.80
N GLU A 12 -6.94 -25.48 -6.83
CA GLU A 12 -7.17 -24.06 -6.68
C GLU A 12 -8.36 -23.92 -5.74
N ILE A 13 -8.09 -23.51 -4.49
CA ILE A 13 -9.14 -23.25 -3.51
C ILE A 13 -9.94 -22.08 -4.08
N TYR A 14 -11.10 -22.39 -4.64
CA TYR A 14 -11.96 -21.43 -5.28
C TYR A 14 -12.56 -20.50 -4.22
N GLY A 15 -12.24 -19.21 -4.30
CA GLY A 15 -12.79 -18.14 -3.46
C GLY A 15 -11.75 -17.26 -2.76
N PRO A 16 -12.18 -16.16 -2.12
CA PRO A 16 -11.31 -15.30 -1.33
C PRO A 16 -10.72 -16.05 -0.14
N ARG A 17 -9.55 -15.58 0.31
CA ARG A 17 -8.86 -16.19 1.45
C ARG A 17 -9.60 -15.93 2.75
N SER A 18 -9.77 -16.97 3.56
CA SER A 18 -10.20 -16.80 4.94
C SER A 18 -9.09 -16.14 5.75
N MET A 19 -9.45 -15.12 6.53
CA MET A 19 -8.55 -14.44 7.44
C MET A 19 -9.00 -14.73 8.87
N SER A 20 -8.04 -15.02 9.75
CA SER A 20 -8.34 -15.24 11.17
C SER A 20 -8.28 -13.91 11.94
N PHE A 21 -9.01 -13.82 13.05
CA PHE A 21 -8.89 -12.66 13.97
C PHE A 21 -7.46 -12.46 14.46
N TYR A 22 -6.71 -13.55 14.67
CA TYR A 22 -5.31 -13.48 15.05
C TYR A 22 -4.44 -12.84 13.95
N THR A 23 -4.72 -13.13 12.69
CA THR A 23 -4.08 -12.48 11.54
C THR A 23 -4.39 -10.98 11.51
N LEU A 24 -5.64 -10.57 11.82
CA LEU A 24 -5.99 -9.15 11.95
C LEU A 24 -5.14 -8.45 13.01
N VAL A 25 -5.03 -9.03 14.20
CA VAL A 25 -4.26 -8.44 15.30
C VAL A 25 -2.79 -8.32 14.89
N LYS A 26 -2.21 -9.38 14.31
CA LYS A 26 -0.83 -9.36 13.79
C LYS A 26 -0.60 -8.27 12.76
N LYS A 27 -1.45 -8.17 11.73
CA LYS A 27 -1.32 -7.16 10.67
C LYS A 27 -1.45 -5.74 11.23
N THR A 28 -2.37 -5.52 12.15
CA THR A 28 -2.55 -4.23 12.82
C THR A 28 -1.28 -3.81 13.55
N PHE A 29 -0.69 -4.70 14.37
CA PHE A 29 0.56 -4.41 15.07
C PHE A 29 1.76 -4.28 14.13
N ALA A 30 1.88 -5.13 13.11
CA ALA A 30 2.93 -5.06 12.11
C ALA A 30 2.94 -3.70 11.39
N GLY A 31 1.76 -3.26 10.94
CA GLY A 31 1.59 -1.92 10.37
C GLY A 31 1.94 -0.83 11.38
N PHE A 32 1.38 -0.89 12.59
CA PHE A 32 1.64 0.11 13.63
C PHE A 32 3.14 0.28 13.92
N PHE A 33 3.89 -0.82 14.08
CA PHE A 33 5.34 -0.78 14.29
C PHE A 33 6.12 -0.29 13.08
N GLY A 34 5.63 -0.51 11.86
CA GLY A 34 6.14 0.14 10.65
C GLY A 34 6.07 1.65 10.75
N GLY A 35 4.90 2.17 11.15
CA GLY A 35 4.72 3.61 11.38
C GLY A 35 5.58 4.16 12.52
N VAL A 36 5.74 3.41 13.62
CA VAL A 36 6.62 3.78 14.74
C VAL A 36 8.09 3.88 14.29
N ALA A 37 8.56 3.00 13.40
CA ALA A 37 9.92 3.07 12.88
C ALA A 37 10.16 4.38 12.10
N GLY A 38 9.19 4.80 11.29
CA GLY A 38 9.20 6.13 10.67
C GLY A 38 9.28 7.24 11.71
N THR A 39 8.33 7.25 12.66
CA THR A 39 8.29 8.26 13.74
C THR A 39 9.59 8.33 14.54
N ALA A 40 10.26 7.20 14.79
CA ALA A 40 11.56 7.16 15.46
C ALA A 40 12.65 7.89 14.64
N VAL A 41 12.67 7.70 13.31
CA VAL A 41 13.56 8.44 12.41
C VAL A 41 13.27 9.94 12.44
N MET A 42 12.00 10.32 12.43
CA MET A 42 11.60 11.71 12.57
C MET A 42 12.08 12.32 13.88
N VAL A 43 11.92 11.62 15.02
CA VAL A 43 12.44 12.07 16.33
C VAL A 43 13.95 12.26 16.28
N MET A 44 14.69 11.31 15.70
CA MET A 44 16.15 11.40 15.59
C MET A 44 16.59 12.62 14.77
N ILE A 45 15.97 12.85 13.61
CA ILE A 45 16.27 14.00 12.75
C ILE A 45 15.87 15.30 13.46
N PHE A 46 14.71 15.32 14.09
CA PHE A 46 14.21 16.46 14.85
C PHE A 46 15.17 16.87 15.97
N LEU A 47 15.66 15.91 16.77
CA LEU A 47 16.62 16.18 17.84
C LEU A 47 17.95 16.67 17.28
N ALA A 48 18.44 16.04 16.20
CA ALA A 48 19.69 16.42 15.53
C ALA A 48 19.63 17.82 14.89
N THR A 49 18.44 18.30 14.54
CA THR A 49 18.20 19.59 13.85
C THR A 49 17.43 20.59 14.70
N SER A 50 17.30 20.33 16.00
CA SER A 50 16.52 21.14 16.93
C SER A 50 16.91 22.63 16.95
N SER A 51 18.19 22.95 16.78
CA SER A 51 18.68 24.34 16.66
C SER A 51 18.20 25.06 15.39
N ILE A 52 17.87 24.31 14.33
CA ILE A 52 17.38 24.82 13.04
C ILE A 52 15.84 24.90 13.06
N LEU A 53 15.17 23.99 13.77
CA LEU A 53 13.71 23.87 13.81
C LEU A 53 13.02 24.73 14.89
N GLN A 54 13.75 25.18 15.92
CA GLN A 54 13.22 25.96 17.04
C GLN A 54 12.41 27.21 16.65
N PRO A 55 12.81 28.04 15.66
CA PRO A 55 12.08 29.26 15.31
C PRO A 55 10.63 29.00 14.86
N VAL A 56 10.37 27.84 14.24
CA VAL A 56 9.05 27.49 13.68
C VAL A 56 8.15 26.78 14.68
N LEU A 57 8.73 26.14 15.71
CA LEU A 57 7.98 25.35 16.71
C LEU A 57 7.72 26.12 18.01
N GLY A 58 8.39 27.26 18.21
CA GLY A 58 8.29 28.09 19.42
C GLY A 58 6.95 28.81 19.62
N GLY A 59 5.94 28.56 18.79
CA GLY A 59 4.61 29.16 18.95
C GLY A 59 4.55 30.67 18.72
N VAL A 60 5.57 31.25 18.08
CA VAL A 60 5.54 32.66 17.67
C VAL A 60 4.67 32.73 16.42
N SER A 61 3.41 33.08 16.64
CA SER A 61 2.47 33.47 15.59
C SER A 61 3.14 34.56 14.75
N GLU A 62 3.38 34.28 13.47
CA GLU A 62 4.03 35.16 12.48
C GLU A 62 5.56 35.20 12.54
N VAL A 63 6.21 34.05 12.29
CA VAL A 63 7.56 34.07 11.70
C VAL A 63 7.42 34.65 10.29
N SER A 64 8.04 35.81 10.04
CA SER A 64 8.07 36.41 8.69
C SER A 64 8.67 35.38 7.70
N PRO A 65 8.10 35.18 6.50
CA PRO A 65 8.68 34.32 5.47
C PRO A 65 10.14 34.66 5.14
N GLU A 66 10.56 35.90 5.39
CA GLU A 66 11.93 36.40 5.17
C GLU A 66 12.95 35.88 6.21
N GLU A 67 12.50 35.36 7.35
CA GLU A 67 13.37 34.82 8.41
C GLU A 67 13.59 33.30 8.32
N ILE A 68 12.90 32.62 7.39
CA ILE A 68 13.03 31.17 7.22
C ILE A 68 14.30 30.87 6.42
N SER A 69 15.31 30.32 7.10
CA SER A 69 16.54 29.86 6.45
C SER A 69 16.24 28.82 5.36
N PRO A 70 16.81 28.92 4.15
CA PRO A 70 16.70 27.87 3.13
C PRO A 70 17.14 26.48 3.63
N LEU A 71 18.04 26.44 4.61
CA LEU A 71 18.48 25.22 5.27
C LEU A 71 17.33 24.51 6.00
N PHE A 72 16.39 25.27 6.58
CA PHE A 72 15.21 24.71 7.26
C PHE A 72 14.35 23.91 6.29
N ILE A 73 14.10 24.44 5.09
CA ILE A 73 13.25 23.79 4.07
C ILE A 73 13.89 22.48 3.62
N VAL A 74 15.21 22.49 3.36
CA VAL A 74 15.97 21.29 2.97
C VAL A 74 15.91 20.22 4.08
N VAL A 75 16.07 20.64 5.33
CA VAL A 75 15.99 19.73 6.49
C VAL A 75 14.57 19.16 6.64
N LEU A 76 13.53 19.99 6.56
CA LEU A 76 12.13 19.56 6.67
C LEU A 76 11.80 18.54 5.57
N LEU A 77 12.19 18.85 4.34
CA LEU A 77 11.94 18.01 3.17
C LEU A 77 12.68 16.67 3.27
N GLY A 78 13.95 16.70 3.67
CA GLY A 78 14.72 15.48 3.95
C GLY A 78 14.13 14.66 5.10
N MET A 79 13.66 15.32 6.16
CA MET A 79 13.01 14.69 7.31
C MET A 79 11.73 13.95 6.91
N VAL A 80 10.81 14.63 6.20
CA VAL A 80 9.54 14.03 5.77
C VAL A 80 9.79 12.88 4.80
N PHE A 81 10.72 13.04 3.86
CA PHE A 81 11.10 11.97 2.92
C PHE A 81 11.67 10.75 3.63
N ALA A 82 12.72 10.93 4.45
CA ALA A 82 13.37 9.82 5.16
C ALA A 82 12.39 9.08 6.08
N THR A 83 11.57 9.84 6.81
CA THR A 83 10.55 9.29 7.71
C THR A 83 9.51 8.47 6.93
N THR A 84 8.98 9.00 5.82
CA THR A 84 7.97 8.30 5.01
C THR A 84 8.55 7.05 4.35
N LEU A 85 9.80 7.14 3.87
CA LEU A 85 10.51 6.03 3.25
C LEU A 85 10.74 4.89 4.24
N VAL A 86 11.31 5.19 5.42
CA VAL A 86 11.58 4.18 6.45
C VAL A 86 10.27 3.58 6.96
N SER A 87 9.26 4.41 7.21
CA SER A 87 7.93 3.94 7.61
C SER A 87 7.35 2.96 6.60
N SER A 88 7.42 3.29 5.31
CA SER A 88 6.87 2.48 4.24
C SER A 88 7.63 1.18 3.99
N MET A 89 8.96 1.23 4.08
CA MET A 89 9.80 0.05 3.97
C MET A 89 9.59 -0.90 5.15
N VAL A 90 9.62 -0.40 6.38
CA VAL A 90 9.44 -1.26 7.57
C VAL A 90 8.00 -1.75 7.67
N GLY A 91 7.01 -0.91 7.35
CA GLY A 91 5.60 -1.28 7.32
C GLY A 91 5.32 -2.41 6.34
N THR A 92 5.77 -2.29 5.09
CA THR A 92 5.60 -3.36 4.10
C THR A 92 6.36 -4.62 4.47
N LEU A 93 7.59 -4.51 4.96
CA LEU A 93 8.38 -5.65 5.45
C LEU A 93 7.67 -6.42 6.58
N LEU A 94 7.21 -5.71 7.60
CA LEU A 94 6.54 -6.34 8.75
C LEU A 94 5.21 -6.97 8.34
N LEU A 95 4.42 -6.30 7.48
CA LEU A 95 3.19 -6.88 6.94
C LEU A 95 3.48 -8.14 6.11
N SER A 96 4.53 -8.13 5.28
CA SER A 96 4.95 -9.34 4.55
C SER A 96 5.28 -10.51 5.47
N TYR A 97 5.86 -10.25 6.64
CA TYR A 97 6.16 -11.31 7.61
C TYR A 97 4.93 -11.86 8.34
N THR A 98 3.80 -11.15 8.35
CA THR A 98 2.58 -11.68 8.99
C THR A 98 1.98 -12.86 8.24
N GLU A 99 2.20 -12.95 6.93
CA GLU A 99 1.70 -13.99 6.04
C GLU A 99 2.78 -14.41 5.04
N ARG A 100 3.82 -15.11 5.51
CA ARG A 100 4.95 -15.54 4.67
C ARG A 100 4.54 -16.34 3.43
N ASP A 101 3.46 -17.12 3.54
CA ASP A 101 2.97 -17.96 2.46
C ASP A 101 2.33 -17.12 1.33
N ARG A 102 1.76 -15.96 1.67
CA ARG A 102 1.21 -14.99 0.70
C ARG A 102 2.30 -14.11 0.11
N TYR A 103 3.18 -13.59 0.95
CA TYR A 103 4.16 -12.57 0.57
C TYR A 103 5.53 -13.19 0.24
N THR A 104 5.61 -13.92 -0.88
CA THR A 104 6.84 -14.64 -1.27
C THR A 104 7.92 -13.75 -1.90
N ARG A 105 7.56 -12.60 -2.48
CA ARG A 105 8.46 -11.73 -3.25
C ARG A 105 8.87 -10.46 -2.49
N ILE A 106 9.19 -10.63 -1.19
CA ILE A 106 9.49 -9.51 -0.27
C ILE A 106 10.56 -8.56 -0.83
N SER A 107 11.69 -9.09 -1.34
CA SER A 107 12.78 -8.25 -1.87
C SER A 107 12.33 -7.39 -3.05
N THR A 108 11.52 -7.95 -3.96
CA THR A 108 10.98 -7.22 -5.11
C THR A 108 10.03 -6.13 -4.63
N THR A 109 9.13 -6.45 -3.69
CA THR A 109 8.21 -5.47 -3.10
C THR A 109 8.95 -4.33 -2.43
N MET A 110 9.97 -4.61 -1.62
CA MET A 110 10.78 -3.58 -0.96
C MET A 110 11.47 -2.66 -1.98
N GLY A 111 12.01 -3.22 -3.07
CA GLY A 111 12.60 -2.44 -4.16
C GLY A 111 11.57 -1.53 -4.85
N GLN A 112 10.38 -2.05 -5.14
CA GLN A 112 9.30 -1.27 -5.76
C GLN A 112 8.77 -0.17 -4.82
N VAL A 113 8.62 -0.47 -3.52
CA VAL A 113 8.24 0.52 -2.49
C VAL A 113 9.28 1.64 -2.42
N PHE A 114 10.57 1.31 -2.43
CA PHE A 114 11.65 2.29 -2.42
C PHE A 114 11.61 3.19 -3.66
N ILE A 115 11.52 2.61 -4.86
CA ILE A 115 11.43 3.35 -6.13
C ILE A 115 10.19 4.25 -6.14
N MET A 116 9.03 3.73 -5.74
CA MET A 116 7.79 4.51 -5.70
C MET A 116 7.89 5.72 -4.77
N ASN A 117 8.53 5.58 -3.61
CA ASN A 117 8.73 6.72 -2.70
C ASN A 117 9.69 7.77 -3.30
N ILE A 118 10.72 7.37 -4.04
CA ILE A 118 11.59 8.31 -4.79
C ILE A 118 10.79 9.04 -5.87
N VAL A 119 9.97 8.33 -6.63
CA VAL A 119 9.13 8.94 -7.68
C VAL A 119 8.17 9.95 -7.06
N ILE A 120 7.44 9.57 -6.01
CA ILE A 120 6.52 10.48 -5.29
C ILE A 120 7.28 11.71 -4.80
N PHE A 121 8.45 11.52 -4.18
CA PHE A 121 9.26 12.63 -3.72
C PHE A 121 9.68 13.57 -4.86
N ALA A 122 10.13 13.04 -6.00
CA ALA A 122 10.49 13.83 -7.17
C ALA A 122 9.30 14.64 -7.71
N PHE A 123 8.08 14.10 -7.67
CA PHE A 123 6.86 14.81 -8.07
C PHE A 123 6.40 15.87 -7.06
N VAL A 124 6.59 15.63 -5.76
CA VAL A 124 6.18 16.57 -4.71
C VAL A 124 7.24 17.66 -4.49
N LEU A 125 8.51 17.42 -4.82
CA LEU A 125 9.62 18.36 -4.66
C LEU A 125 9.35 19.75 -5.29
N PRO A 126 8.87 19.89 -6.54
CA PRO A 126 8.50 21.20 -7.08
C PRO A 126 7.44 21.92 -6.25
N VAL A 127 6.45 21.18 -5.73
CA VAL A 127 5.39 21.74 -4.87
C VAL A 127 5.98 22.27 -3.57
N TYR A 128 6.94 21.56 -2.97
CA TYR A 128 7.66 22.06 -1.80
C TYR A 128 8.40 23.36 -2.09
N LEU A 129 9.15 23.43 -3.19
CA LEU A 129 9.93 24.63 -3.53
C LEU A 129 9.03 25.85 -3.79
N MET A 130 7.83 25.64 -4.35
CA MET A 130 6.85 26.72 -4.59
C MET A 130 6.13 27.14 -3.30
N THR A 131 5.78 26.19 -2.44
CA THR A 131 5.03 26.47 -1.21
C THR A 131 5.91 27.04 -0.10
N SER A 132 7.19 26.66 -0.06
CA SER A 132 8.12 27.06 0.99
C SER A 132 8.43 28.56 1.01
N SER A 133 8.36 29.24 -0.14
CA SER A 133 8.54 30.71 -0.22
C SER A 133 7.26 31.49 0.07
N THR A 134 6.10 30.81 0.09
CA THR A 134 4.79 31.47 0.08
C THR A 134 4.08 31.33 1.42
N ASN A 135 3.98 30.11 1.96
CA ASN A 135 3.25 29.85 3.19
C ASN A 135 3.69 28.53 3.86
N LEU A 136 4.13 28.60 5.12
CA LEU A 136 4.51 27.44 5.94
C LEU A 136 3.36 26.43 6.13
N GLN A 137 2.10 26.90 6.22
CA GLN A 137 0.94 26.01 6.33
C GLN A 137 0.74 25.16 5.07
N LEU A 138 0.94 25.76 3.89
CA LEU A 138 0.90 25.01 2.63
C LEU A 138 2.00 23.95 2.58
N THR A 139 3.19 24.28 3.07
CA THR A 139 4.32 23.33 3.17
C THR A 139 3.96 22.13 4.07
N ALA A 140 3.25 22.37 5.18
CA ALA A 140 2.77 21.29 6.05
C ALA A 140 1.71 20.40 5.36
N TYR A 141 0.79 20.99 4.58
CA TYR A 141 -0.15 20.20 3.78
C TYR A 141 0.54 19.37 2.70
N THR A 142 1.54 19.93 2.02
CA THR A 142 2.36 19.19 1.05
C THR A 142 3.06 18.00 1.71
N ALA A 143 3.56 18.15 2.94
CA ALA A 143 4.12 17.04 3.71
C ALA A 143 3.08 15.97 4.07
N GLY A 144 1.88 16.37 4.51
CA GLY A 144 0.80 15.43 4.74
C GLY A 144 0.43 14.64 3.47
N ILE A 145 0.34 15.32 2.32
CA ILE A 145 0.06 14.69 1.03
C ILE A 145 1.16 13.69 0.66
N GLN A 146 2.45 14.05 0.80
CA GLN A 146 3.55 13.12 0.54
C GLN A 146 3.45 11.86 1.39
N VAL A 147 3.17 12.01 2.69
CA VAL A 147 3.00 10.89 3.63
C VAL A 147 1.85 9.98 3.19
N ILE A 148 0.69 10.56 2.87
CA ILE A 148 -0.49 9.80 2.44
C ILE A 148 -0.22 9.08 1.12
N LEU A 149 0.33 9.77 0.11
CA LEU A 149 0.66 9.17 -1.18
C LEU A 149 1.69 8.06 -1.03
N GLY A 150 2.74 8.28 -0.23
CA GLY A 150 3.79 7.30 0.05
C GLY A 150 3.23 6.04 0.70
N ALA A 151 2.42 6.18 1.75
CA ALA A 151 1.79 5.05 2.43
C ALA A 151 0.80 4.30 1.52
N THR A 152 -0.05 5.04 0.79
CA THR A 152 -1.04 4.48 -0.15
C THR A 152 -0.36 3.67 -1.26
N ALA A 153 0.62 4.28 -1.95
CA ALA A 153 1.33 3.61 -3.03
C ALA A 153 2.09 2.38 -2.51
N SER A 154 2.72 2.48 -1.34
CA SER A 154 3.47 1.35 -0.75
C SER A 154 2.56 0.19 -0.36
N ALA A 155 1.37 0.47 0.19
CA ALA A 155 0.37 -0.54 0.51
C ALA A 155 -0.19 -1.22 -0.76
N LEU A 156 -0.47 -0.44 -1.80
CA LEU A 156 -0.92 -0.97 -3.09
C LEU A 156 0.14 -1.83 -3.77
N VAL A 157 1.41 -1.39 -3.77
CA VAL A 157 2.53 -2.17 -4.31
C VAL A 157 2.67 -3.52 -3.60
N LEU A 158 2.54 -3.53 -2.26
CA LEU A 158 2.58 -4.77 -1.47
C LEU A 158 1.48 -5.75 -1.91
N GLU A 159 0.25 -5.27 -2.05
CA GLU A 159 -0.89 -6.13 -2.38
C GLU A 159 -0.90 -6.55 -3.86
N LEU A 160 -0.63 -5.65 -4.80
CA LEU A 160 -0.65 -5.95 -6.24
C LEU A 160 0.43 -6.95 -6.66
N ILE A 161 1.61 -6.92 -6.03
CA ILE A 161 2.68 -7.89 -6.35
C ILE A 161 2.32 -9.31 -5.91
N HIS A 162 1.47 -9.46 -4.89
CA HIS A 162 1.25 -10.74 -4.21
C HIS A 162 -0.18 -11.29 -4.36
N ASP A 163 -1.14 -10.49 -4.82
CA ASP A 163 -2.53 -10.91 -4.96
C ASP A 163 -3.21 -10.25 -6.17
N ALA A 164 -2.69 -10.57 -7.35
CA ALA A 164 -3.21 -10.07 -8.63
C ALA A 164 -4.65 -10.50 -8.95
N LYS A 165 -5.20 -11.50 -8.23
CA LYS A 165 -6.60 -11.93 -8.36
C LYS A 165 -7.59 -10.97 -7.70
N TYR A 166 -7.17 -10.26 -6.65
CA TYR A 166 -8.02 -9.35 -5.86
C TYR A 166 -7.48 -7.91 -5.75
N PRO A 167 -7.08 -7.25 -6.86
CA PRO A 167 -6.55 -5.89 -6.85
C PRO A 167 -7.59 -4.86 -6.40
N ILE A 168 -8.87 -5.07 -6.74
CA ILE A 168 -9.96 -4.17 -6.35
C ILE A 168 -10.14 -4.19 -4.82
N LEU A 169 -10.07 -5.37 -4.21
CA LEU A 169 -10.12 -5.52 -2.74
C LEU A 169 -8.96 -4.76 -2.07
N ALA A 170 -7.76 -4.81 -2.66
CA ALA A 170 -6.60 -4.06 -2.19
C ALA A 170 -6.79 -2.54 -2.30
N VAL A 171 -7.39 -2.06 -3.38
CA VAL A 171 -7.72 -0.63 -3.54
C VAL A 171 -8.71 -0.19 -2.47
N TYR A 172 -9.80 -0.95 -2.27
CA TYR A 172 -10.83 -0.60 -1.28
C TYR A 172 -10.30 -0.60 0.14
N ASN A 173 -9.53 -1.62 0.54
CA ASN A 173 -8.99 -1.68 1.89
C ASN A 173 -8.02 -0.53 2.18
N THR A 174 -7.21 -0.13 1.18
CA THR A 174 -6.23 0.94 1.34
C THR A 174 -6.92 2.30 1.43
N ILE A 175 -7.91 2.56 0.57
CA ILE A 175 -8.68 3.82 0.62
C ILE A 175 -9.41 3.95 1.96
N LEU A 176 -10.08 2.89 2.43
CA LEU A 176 -10.75 2.90 3.73
C LEU A 176 -9.77 3.16 4.88
N ALA A 177 -8.60 2.52 4.85
CA ALA A 177 -7.55 2.76 5.85
C ALA A 177 -7.09 4.21 5.90
N ILE A 178 -6.85 4.83 4.74
CA ILE A 178 -6.42 6.23 4.65
C ILE A 178 -7.51 7.19 5.13
N LEU A 179 -8.76 6.98 4.72
CA LEU A 179 -9.87 7.84 5.16
C LEU A 179 -10.09 7.77 6.67
N VAL A 180 -10.11 6.56 7.23
CA VAL A 180 -10.33 6.36 8.66
C VAL A 180 -9.13 6.84 9.49
N SER A 181 -7.89 6.59 9.05
CA SER A 181 -6.69 7.09 9.73
C SER A 181 -6.59 8.61 9.71
N THR A 182 -6.93 9.23 8.59
CA THR A 182 -6.96 10.69 8.47
C THR A 182 -8.05 11.28 9.38
N THR A 183 -9.24 10.67 9.39
CA THR A 183 -10.36 11.09 10.26
C THR A 183 -9.99 11.00 11.75
N ILE A 184 -9.41 9.88 12.18
CA ILE A 184 -8.99 9.70 13.58
C ILE A 184 -7.86 10.67 13.92
N SER A 185 -6.90 10.90 13.02
CA SER A 185 -5.82 11.87 13.22
C SER A 185 -6.38 13.29 13.45
N PHE A 186 -7.28 13.76 12.59
CA PHE A 186 -7.92 15.08 12.75
C PHE A 186 -8.81 15.15 13.99
N PHE A 187 -9.52 14.08 14.32
CA PHE A 187 -10.31 14.01 15.56
C PHE A 187 -9.43 14.14 16.80
N LEU A 188 -8.28 13.47 16.84
CA LEU A 188 -7.31 13.60 17.94
C LEU A 188 -6.73 15.01 18.01
N PHE A 189 -6.42 15.62 16.87
CA PHE A 189 -6.00 17.03 16.83
C PHE A 189 -7.06 17.97 17.40
N TYR A 190 -8.33 17.78 16.99
CA TYR A 190 -9.44 18.60 17.45
C TYR A 190 -9.64 18.53 18.98
N ILE A 191 -9.56 17.34 19.57
CA ILE A 191 -9.76 17.15 21.02
C ILE A 191 -8.57 17.68 21.83
N THR A 192 -7.36 17.52 21.32
CA THR A 192 -6.13 17.84 22.08
C THR A 192 -5.63 19.26 21.86
N GLY A 193 -6.00 19.90 20.75
CA GLY A 193 -5.48 21.20 20.33
C GLY A 193 -3.97 21.20 20.03
N ASN A 194 -3.33 20.03 19.97
CA ASN A 194 -1.87 19.92 19.89
C ASN A 194 -1.43 19.34 18.53
N ALA A 195 -0.88 20.20 17.67
CA ALA A 195 -0.35 19.81 16.36
C ALA A 195 0.81 18.79 16.45
N THR A 196 1.53 18.77 17.57
CA THR A 196 2.61 17.81 17.83
C THR A 196 2.11 16.38 17.83
N ILE A 197 0.86 16.15 18.28
CA ILE A 197 0.27 14.81 18.30
C ILE A 197 0.11 14.30 16.87
N LEU A 198 -0.38 15.12 15.94
CA LEU A 198 -0.50 14.75 14.52
C LEU A 198 0.84 14.30 13.94
N LEU A 199 1.91 15.03 14.25
CA LEU A 199 3.25 14.76 13.73
C LEU A 199 3.73 13.36 14.14
N PHE A 200 3.58 12.98 15.41
CA PHE A 200 4.10 11.70 15.90
C PHE A 200 3.15 10.51 15.70
N ILE A 201 1.83 10.75 15.67
CA ILE A 201 0.83 9.68 15.61
C ILE A 201 0.39 9.32 14.19
N ALA A 202 0.52 10.25 13.22
CA ALA A 202 -0.03 10.05 11.88
C ALA A 202 0.51 8.78 11.22
N LEU A 203 1.83 8.55 11.22
CA LEU A 203 2.43 7.38 10.59
C LEU A 203 2.06 6.04 11.26
N PRO A 204 2.21 5.89 12.60
CA PRO A 204 1.72 4.71 13.32
C PRO A 204 0.25 4.43 13.06
N MET A 205 -0.58 5.48 13.00
CA MET A 205 -2.01 5.34 12.80
C MET A 205 -2.35 4.93 11.36
N ILE A 206 -1.75 5.59 10.36
CA ILE A 206 -1.93 5.26 8.94
C ILE A 206 -1.55 3.79 8.70
N TRP A 207 -0.35 3.37 9.08
CA TRP A 207 0.10 2.01 8.83
C TRP A 207 -0.64 0.97 9.69
N GLY A 208 -0.95 1.29 10.94
CA GLY A 208 -1.76 0.42 11.80
C GLY A 208 -3.13 0.15 11.20
N LEU A 209 -3.79 1.18 10.66
CA LEU A 209 -5.08 1.04 10.01
C LEU A 209 -5.01 0.39 8.64
N ILE A 210 -3.93 0.56 7.88
CA ILE A 210 -3.68 -0.23 6.66
C ILE A 210 -3.67 -1.71 7.01
N GLY A 211 -2.88 -2.12 8.03
CA GLY A 211 -2.84 -3.51 8.48
C GLY A 211 -4.21 -4.02 8.99
N PHE A 212 -4.94 -3.19 9.73
CA PHE A 212 -6.28 -3.51 10.23
C PHE A 212 -7.27 -3.74 9.09
N PHE A 213 -7.43 -2.78 8.16
CA PHE A 213 -8.43 -2.87 7.09
C PHE A 213 -8.07 -3.93 6.05
N GLN A 214 -6.78 -4.18 5.80
CA GLN A 214 -6.36 -5.31 4.95
C GLN A 214 -6.92 -6.64 5.47
N ALA A 215 -6.90 -6.86 6.79
CA ALA A 215 -7.45 -8.07 7.38
C ALA A 215 -8.98 -8.00 7.58
N ALA A 216 -9.50 -6.88 8.07
CA ALA A 216 -10.92 -6.72 8.39
C ALA A 216 -11.81 -6.81 7.15
N VAL A 217 -11.42 -6.13 6.06
CA VAL A 217 -12.18 -6.17 4.80
C VAL A 217 -12.06 -7.54 4.16
N ALA A 218 -10.89 -8.20 4.23
CA ALA A 218 -10.73 -9.57 3.74
C ALA A 218 -11.60 -10.57 4.53
N MET A 219 -11.69 -10.45 5.86
CA MET A 219 -12.61 -11.26 6.67
C MET A 219 -14.07 -11.02 6.31
N PHE A 220 -14.46 -9.75 6.16
CA PHE A 220 -15.81 -9.39 5.75
C PHE A 220 -16.13 -9.94 4.36
N TYR A 221 -15.21 -9.79 3.40
CA TYR A 221 -15.37 -10.28 2.04
C TYR A 221 -15.47 -11.81 1.98
N TYR A 222 -14.67 -12.53 2.78
CA TYR A 222 -14.80 -13.97 2.92
C TYR A 222 -16.17 -14.38 3.47
N TRP A 223 -16.70 -13.65 4.47
CA TRP A 223 -18.05 -13.89 4.98
C TRP A 223 -19.13 -13.63 3.93
N VAL A 224 -18.97 -12.59 3.10
CA VAL A 224 -19.86 -12.33 1.95
C VAL A 224 -19.83 -13.51 0.99
N PHE A 225 -18.65 -13.94 0.57
CA PHE A 225 -18.50 -15.08 -0.32
C PHE A 225 -19.13 -16.37 0.24
N GLN A 226 -18.94 -16.67 1.52
CA GLN A 226 -19.56 -17.85 2.16
C GLN A 226 -21.09 -17.76 2.23
N THR A 227 -21.65 -16.55 2.30
CA THR A 227 -23.10 -16.34 2.41
C THR A 227 -23.81 -16.39 1.06
N TRP A 228 -23.21 -15.80 0.03
CA TRP A 228 -23.83 -15.64 -1.29
C TRP A 228 -23.25 -16.55 -2.38
N GLY A 229 -22.08 -17.16 -2.16
CA GLY A 229 -21.41 -18.06 -3.10
C GLY A 229 -20.75 -17.37 -4.30
N THR A 230 -20.91 -16.05 -4.44
CA THR A 230 -20.43 -15.28 -5.60
C THR A 230 -19.17 -14.48 -5.25
N ASP A 231 -18.15 -14.57 -6.11
CA ASP A 231 -16.88 -13.87 -5.96
C ASP A 231 -16.88 -12.52 -6.72
N TYR A 232 -17.55 -11.50 -6.19
CA TYR A 232 -17.72 -10.21 -6.88
C TYR A 232 -16.43 -9.42 -7.18
N LEU A 233 -15.36 -9.63 -6.41
CA LEU A 233 -14.15 -8.81 -6.46
C LEU A 233 -12.95 -9.53 -7.09
N ALA A 234 -13.13 -10.77 -7.54
CA ALA A 234 -12.14 -11.41 -8.39
C ALA A 234 -12.14 -10.77 -9.78
N THR A 235 -10.95 -10.50 -10.31
CA THR A 235 -10.78 -9.93 -11.66
C THR A 235 -11.30 -10.83 -12.77
N ALA A 236 -11.41 -12.13 -12.50
CA ALA A 236 -11.90 -13.13 -13.45
C ALA A 236 -13.43 -13.33 -13.39
N THR A 237 -14.14 -12.64 -12.49
CA THR A 237 -15.59 -12.79 -12.41
C THR A 237 -16.24 -11.97 -13.50
N GLU A 238 -16.76 -12.65 -14.51
CA GLU A 238 -17.62 -12.07 -15.54
C GLU A 238 -18.95 -11.62 -14.89
N MET A 239 -19.01 -10.37 -14.47
CA MET A 239 -20.30 -9.71 -14.26
C MET A 239 -20.84 -9.40 -15.66
N GLY A 240 -21.94 -10.06 -16.03
CA GLY A 240 -22.39 -10.23 -17.41
C GLY A 240 -22.24 -9.04 -18.36
N THR A 241 -21.92 -9.33 -19.63
CA THR A 241 -21.88 -8.40 -20.79
C THR A 241 -21.03 -7.13 -20.67
N ASP A 242 -20.32 -6.89 -19.57
CA ASP A 242 -19.50 -5.68 -19.38
C ASP A 242 -18.21 -5.67 -20.24
N TYR A 243 -17.89 -6.80 -20.88
CA TYR A 243 -17.07 -6.82 -22.09
C TYR A 243 -18.02 -7.02 -23.27
N GLY A 244 -18.37 -5.92 -23.94
CA GLY A 244 -19.19 -5.89 -25.16
C GLY A 244 -18.48 -6.51 -26.37
N ILE A 245 -18.01 -7.75 -26.24
CA ILE A 245 -17.71 -8.63 -27.35
C ILE A 245 -18.75 -9.73 -27.26
N GLN A 246 -19.67 -9.72 -28.22
CA GLN A 246 -20.46 -10.90 -28.55
C GLN A 246 -19.47 -12.02 -28.78
N ASP A 247 -19.49 -13.06 -27.95
CA ASP A 247 -18.84 -14.32 -28.30
C ASP A 247 -19.65 -14.91 -29.47
N GLU A 248 -19.23 -14.57 -30.69
CA GLU A 248 -19.42 -15.37 -31.90
C GLU A 248 -18.43 -16.56 -31.90
N THR A 249 -18.08 -17.12 -30.75
CA THR A 249 -17.18 -18.29 -30.62
C THR A 249 -17.92 -19.58 -30.25
N GLU A 250 -19.25 -19.62 -30.44
CA GLU A 250 -20.00 -20.88 -30.65
C GLU A 250 -19.74 -21.50 -32.04
N GLU A 251 -18.85 -20.97 -32.89
CA GLU A 251 -18.60 -21.47 -34.26
C GLU A 251 -17.25 -22.16 -34.53
N GLU A 252 -16.38 -22.41 -33.54
CA GLU A 252 -15.12 -23.16 -33.78
C GLU A 252 -14.91 -24.36 -32.83
N GLU A 253 -15.97 -25.15 -32.57
CA GLU A 253 -15.78 -26.61 -32.40
C GLU A 253 -15.70 -27.26 -33.79
N GLU A 254 -14.69 -26.91 -34.58
CA GLU A 254 -14.28 -27.76 -35.70
C GLU A 254 -13.75 -29.07 -35.10
N GLU A 255 -14.56 -30.12 -35.25
CA GLU A 255 -14.20 -31.51 -35.04
C GLU A 255 -12.79 -31.77 -35.58
N LYS A 256 -11.84 -32.05 -34.69
CA LYS A 256 -10.56 -32.66 -35.08
C LYS A 256 -10.87 -34.02 -35.68
N HIS A 257 -11.07 -34.08 -36.99
CA HIS A 257 -10.93 -35.32 -37.75
C HIS A 257 -9.50 -35.83 -37.53
N GLU A 258 -9.38 -37.03 -36.95
CA GLU A 258 -8.11 -37.74 -36.88
C GLU A 258 -7.56 -37.94 -38.29
N ASP A 259 -6.41 -37.36 -38.56
CA ASP A 259 -5.67 -37.51 -39.83
C ASP A 259 -5.00 -38.90 -39.85
N VAL A 260 -5.81 -39.94 -40.04
CA VAL A 260 -5.37 -41.33 -40.20
C VAL A 260 -5.32 -41.65 -41.69
N GLU A 261 -4.40 -41.04 -42.45
CA GLU A 261 -3.97 -41.56 -43.76
C GLU A 261 -2.73 -40.82 -44.30
N GLY A 262 -1.57 -41.11 -43.71
CA GLY A 262 -0.29 -40.57 -44.22
C GLY A 262 0.96 -41.36 -43.84
N GLY A 263 0.80 -42.57 -43.28
CA GLY A 263 1.87 -43.33 -42.63
C GLY A 263 2.53 -44.42 -43.47
N ASP A 264 2.33 -44.48 -44.80
CA ASP A 264 2.79 -45.64 -45.61
C ASP A 264 3.65 -45.28 -46.83
N PHE A 265 4.31 -44.12 -46.83
CA PHE A 265 5.15 -43.68 -47.95
C PHE A 265 6.66 -43.97 -47.80
N LEU A 266 7.10 -44.64 -46.72
CA LEU A 266 8.54 -44.80 -46.42
C LEU A 266 9.06 -46.25 -46.32
N ASN A 267 8.29 -47.24 -46.76
CA ASN A 267 8.74 -48.64 -46.78
C ASN A 267 8.64 -49.33 -48.16
N GLN A 268 9.22 -48.73 -49.21
CA GLN A 268 9.63 -49.46 -50.42
C GLN A 268 11.03 -49.05 -50.87
#